data_AF-A0A963Z5Q7-F1
#
_entry.id   AF-A0A963Z5Q7-F1
#
_cell.length_a   1.000
_cell.length_b   1.000
_cell.length_c   1.000
_cell.angle_alpha   90.00
_cell.angle_beta   90.00
_cell.angle_gamma   90.00
#
_symmetry.space_group_name_H-M   'P 1'
#
loop_
_entity.id
_entity.type
_entity.pdbx_description
1 polymer ?
#
loop_
_entity_poly.entity_id
_entity_poly.type
_entity_poly.pdbx_seq_one_letter_code
_entity_poly.pdbx_strand_id
1 'polypeptide(L)'
;MRSRNAAFGVLALLGLMASGPAFSQTTTASAPATAPTSPAAAPSGTGPATVDSDEAFMTGLRRIGVMAGEVVQCAPEADRKAEISDAMSLANLVALHFGLAAAFNFSGAVGYGSGKPFDKAGCAEASSGWNNIKQKYLNQ
;
A
#
# COMPACT_ATOMS: atom_id res chain seq x y z
N MET A 1 10.22 -39.90 -35.25
CA MET A 1 11.65 -40.03 -34.85
C MET A 1 12.14 -38.62 -34.54
N ARG A 2 12.74 -38.24 -33.39
CA ARG A 2 13.40 -39.00 -32.33
C ARG A 2 13.40 -38.13 -31.06
N SER A 3 12.98 -38.73 -29.96
CA SER A 3 13.11 -38.24 -28.58
C SER A 3 14.58 -38.05 -28.18
N ARG A 4 14.86 -37.11 -27.28
CA ARG A 4 16.12 -37.08 -26.51
C ARG A 4 15.81 -36.88 -25.02
N ASN A 5 15.76 -38.01 -24.33
CA ASN A 5 15.96 -38.12 -22.89
C ASN A 5 17.42 -37.81 -22.54
N ALA A 6 17.64 -37.16 -21.40
CA ALA A 6 18.83 -37.37 -20.59
C ALA A 6 18.42 -37.30 -19.11
N ALA A 7 18.53 -38.44 -18.45
CA ALA A 7 18.38 -38.65 -17.03
C ALA A 7 19.69 -38.33 -16.27
N PHE A 8 19.71 -38.65 -14.98
CA PHE A 8 20.74 -38.47 -13.94
C PHE A 8 20.61 -37.12 -13.21
N GLY A 9 20.16 -37.03 -11.96
CA GLY A 9 20.13 -38.01 -10.87
C GLY A 9 21.04 -37.50 -9.75
N VAL A 10 20.47 -36.88 -8.72
CA VAL A 10 21.15 -36.67 -7.44
C VAL A 10 20.18 -37.10 -6.33
N LEU A 11 20.70 -38.00 -5.51
CA LEU A 11 20.06 -38.69 -4.42
C LEU A 11 19.60 -37.75 -3.30
N ALA A 12 18.46 -38.16 -2.75
CA ALA A 12 18.01 -38.08 -1.36
C ALA A 12 18.98 -37.53 -0.30
N LEU A 13 18.45 -36.64 0.54
CA LEU A 13 18.69 -36.71 1.99
C LEU A 13 17.37 -36.62 2.75
N LEU A 14 17.09 -37.71 3.47
CA LEU A 14 16.07 -37.85 4.50
C LEU A 14 16.44 -37.04 5.76
N GLY A 15 15.40 -36.71 6.53
CA GLY A 15 15.45 -36.52 7.97
C GLY A 15 15.22 -35.07 8.38
N LEU A 16 14.52 -34.75 9.47
CA LEU A 16 13.92 -35.56 10.51
C LEU A 16 12.93 -34.63 11.24
N MET A 17 11.82 -35.19 11.68
CA MET A 17 10.89 -34.61 12.65
C MET A 17 11.62 -34.20 13.95
N ALA A 18 11.04 -33.26 14.71
CA ALA A 18 10.83 -33.32 16.18
C ALA A 18 11.13 -32.02 16.97
N SER A 19 10.03 -31.37 17.40
CA SER A 19 9.72 -30.95 18.79
C SER A 19 10.77 -30.29 19.72
N GLY A 20 10.49 -29.01 20.04
CA GLY A 20 10.56 -28.38 21.38
C GLY A 20 11.95 -27.98 21.93
N PRO A 21 12.04 -27.26 23.09
CA PRO A 21 10.98 -26.77 23.97
C PRO A 21 11.12 -25.29 24.45
N ALA A 22 10.03 -24.83 25.07
CA ALA A 22 9.90 -24.06 26.32
C ALA A 22 10.82 -22.87 26.65
N PHE A 23 10.14 -21.74 26.86
CA PHE A 23 10.47 -20.64 27.76
C PHE A 23 11.18 -21.08 29.05
N SER A 24 12.34 -20.47 29.32
CA SER A 24 12.75 -19.98 30.65
C SER A 24 14.09 -19.26 30.54
N GLN A 25 14.13 -17.99 30.93
CA GLN A 25 15.29 -17.41 31.58
C GLN A 25 14.82 -16.23 32.44
N THR A 26 14.82 -16.48 33.75
CA THR A 26 14.59 -15.55 34.84
C THR A 26 15.95 -15.03 35.33
N THR A 27 16.00 -13.75 35.75
CA THR A 27 17.03 -13.06 36.59
C THR A 27 18.40 -12.81 35.95
N THR A 28 19.11 -11.67 36.10
CA THR A 28 19.21 -10.68 37.19
C THR A 28 19.75 -9.33 36.66
N ALA A 29 19.52 -8.25 37.42
CA ALA A 29 19.77 -6.83 37.17
C ALA A 29 21.24 -6.36 37.04
N SER A 30 21.46 -5.25 36.32
CA SER A 30 22.00 -3.95 36.83
C SER A 30 22.70 -3.12 35.74
N ALA A 31 22.14 -1.95 35.37
CA ALA A 31 22.84 -0.68 35.10
C ALA A 31 21.84 0.38 34.56
N PRO A 32 21.82 1.63 35.09
CA PRO A 32 21.03 2.70 34.52
C PRO A 32 21.79 3.29 33.33
N ALA A 33 21.46 2.85 32.11
CA ALA A 33 21.86 3.58 30.91
C ALA A 33 20.91 4.77 30.75
N THR A 34 21.41 5.96 31.06
CA THR A 34 20.78 7.25 30.79
C THR A 34 20.56 7.37 29.28
N ALA A 35 19.37 6.98 28.80
CA ALA A 35 18.98 7.20 27.42
C ALA A 35 18.84 8.72 27.19
N PRO A 36 19.38 9.28 26.09
CA PRO A 36 19.07 10.65 25.74
C PRO A 36 17.56 10.73 25.47
N THR A 37 16.86 11.53 26.27
CA THR A 37 15.48 11.94 26.03
C THR A 37 15.43 12.63 24.67
N SER A 38 14.99 11.88 23.66
CA SER A 38 14.58 12.44 22.37
C SER A 38 13.50 13.49 22.64
N PRO A 39 13.63 14.74 22.17
CA PRO A 39 12.58 15.73 22.32
C PRO A 39 11.32 15.18 21.66
N ALA A 40 10.27 15.05 22.47
CA ALA A 40 8.92 14.82 21.99
C ALA A 40 8.64 15.83 20.86
N ALA A 41 8.32 15.32 19.68
CA ALA A 41 7.81 16.13 18.59
C ALA A 41 6.59 16.90 19.11
N ALA A 42 6.72 18.22 19.24
CA ALA A 42 5.60 19.08 19.51
C ALA A 42 4.55 18.87 18.40
N PRO A 43 3.27 18.67 18.72
CA PRO A 43 2.23 18.67 17.70
C PRO A 43 2.20 20.06 17.05
N SER A 44 2.66 20.12 15.81
CA SER A 44 2.52 21.29 14.94
C SER A 44 1.04 21.67 14.87
N GLY A 45 0.79 22.97 15.08
CA GLY A 45 -0.50 23.53 15.44
C GLY A 45 -1.68 23.15 14.56
N THR A 46 -2.78 22.80 15.23
CA THR A 46 -4.12 22.80 14.66
C THR A 46 -4.69 24.21 14.81
N GLY A 47 -4.54 25.04 13.77
CA GLY A 47 -5.53 26.10 13.55
C GLY A 47 -6.91 25.47 13.35
N PRO A 48 -8.02 26.18 13.60
CA PRO A 48 -9.35 25.57 13.57
C PRO A 48 -9.77 25.23 12.13
N ALA A 49 -9.37 24.05 11.66
CA ALA A 49 -10.11 23.31 10.67
C ALA A 49 -11.19 22.53 11.43
N THR A 50 -12.44 22.88 11.16
CA THR A 50 -13.63 22.15 11.61
C THR A 50 -13.43 20.66 11.30
N VAL A 51 -13.65 19.78 12.28
CA VAL A 51 -13.52 18.31 12.15
C VAL A 51 -14.24 17.78 10.89
N ASP A 52 -15.35 18.42 10.49
CA ASP A 52 -16.09 18.10 9.26
C ASP A 52 -15.29 18.27 7.95
N SER A 53 -14.37 19.23 7.90
CA SER A 53 -13.53 19.48 6.72
C SER A 53 -12.49 18.37 6.52
N ASP A 54 -11.94 17.84 7.62
CA ASP A 54 -10.96 16.76 7.60
C ASP A 54 -11.61 15.43 7.18
N GLU A 55 -12.82 15.16 7.68
CA GLU A 55 -13.55 13.95 7.30
C GLU A 55 -14.05 13.99 5.85
N ALA A 56 -14.52 15.17 5.39
CA ALA A 56 -14.86 15.37 3.98
C ALA A 56 -13.64 15.20 3.07
N PHE A 57 -12.48 15.74 3.47
CA PHE A 57 -11.22 15.55 2.76
C PHE A 57 -10.84 14.07 2.67
N MET A 58 -10.83 13.37 3.81
CA MET A 58 -10.47 11.95 3.85
C MET A 58 -11.44 11.07 3.05
N THR A 59 -12.73 11.42 3.06
CA THR A 59 -13.74 10.76 2.23
C THR A 59 -13.48 10.99 0.75
N GLY A 60 -13.17 12.23 0.35
CA GLY A 60 -12.79 12.55 -1.02
C GLY A 60 -11.55 11.78 -1.47
N LEU A 61 -10.53 11.74 -0.62
CA LEU A 61 -9.28 11.02 -0.87
C LEU A 61 -9.52 9.52 -1.09
N ARG A 62 -10.36 8.89 -0.26
CA ARG A 62 -10.76 7.49 -0.41
C ARG A 62 -11.52 7.26 -1.72
N ARG A 63 -12.45 8.15 -2.10
CA ARG A 63 -13.18 8.03 -3.38
C ARG A 63 -12.23 8.07 -4.58
N ILE A 64 -11.24 8.98 -4.56
CA ILE A 64 -10.21 9.05 -5.61
C ILE A 64 -9.38 7.76 -5.63
N GLY A 65 -9.01 7.23 -4.45
CA GLY A 65 -8.31 5.95 -4.34
C GLY A 65 -9.11 4.79 -4.94
N VAL A 66 -10.40 4.66 -4.60
CA VAL A 66 -11.28 3.62 -5.19
C VAL A 66 -11.34 3.77 -6.71
N MET A 67 -11.55 4.97 -7.23
CA MET A 67 -11.58 5.24 -8.67
C MET A 67 -10.28 4.82 -9.36
N ALA A 68 -9.11 5.16 -8.79
CA ALA A 68 -7.82 4.74 -9.33
C ALA A 68 -7.69 3.20 -9.35
N GLY A 69 -8.17 2.52 -8.30
CA GLY A 69 -8.20 1.06 -8.26
C GLY A 69 -9.15 0.44 -9.30
N GLU A 70 -10.29 1.06 -9.55
CA GLU A 70 -11.24 0.64 -10.59
C GLU A 70 -10.64 0.82 -11.99
N VAL A 71 -9.90 1.91 -12.23
CA VAL A 71 -9.18 2.12 -13.50
C VAL A 71 -8.15 1.02 -13.77
N VAL A 72 -7.43 0.55 -12.74
CA VAL A 72 -6.51 -0.59 -12.88
C VAL A 72 -7.24 -1.85 -13.37
N GLN A 73 -8.49 -2.06 -12.99
CA GLN A 73 -9.30 -3.19 -13.44
C GLN A 73 -9.98 -2.96 -14.80
N CYS A 74 -10.22 -1.70 -15.17
CA CYS A 74 -10.68 -1.30 -16.50
C CYS A 74 -9.58 -1.36 -17.56
N ALA A 75 -8.33 -1.12 -17.16
CA ALA A 75 -7.19 -1.05 -18.07
C ALA A 75 -6.83 -2.42 -18.66
N PRO A 76 -6.35 -2.46 -19.92
CA PRO A 76 -5.79 -3.67 -20.50
C PRO A 76 -4.58 -4.15 -19.67
N GLU A 77 -4.31 -5.46 -19.69
CA GLU A 77 -3.27 -6.07 -18.84
C GLU A 77 -1.89 -5.40 -18.98
N ALA A 78 -1.56 -4.93 -20.18
CA ALA A 78 -0.32 -4.23 -20.48
C ALA A 78 -0.16 -2.91 -19.69
N ASP A 79 -1.28 -2.22 -19.42
CA ASP A 79 -1.27 -0.86 -18.86
C ASP A 79 -1.51 -0.82 -17.35
N ARG A 80 -1.97 -1.94 -16.75
CA ARG A 80 -2.31 -1.98 -15.31
C ARG A 80 -1.15 -1.56 -14.40
N LYS A 81 0.09 -1.93 -14.75
CA LYS A 81 1.26 -1.52 -13.98
C LYS A 81 1.51 -0.02 -14.05
N ALA A 82 1.25 0.61 -15.20
CA ALA A 82 1.37 2.06 -15.35
C ALA A 82 0.33 2.76 -14.47
N GLU A 83 -0.92 2.31 -14.49
CA GLU A 83 -1.97 2.91 -13.67
C GLU A 83 -1.72 2.74 -12.15
N ILE A 84 -1.17 1.59 -11.73
CA ILE A 84 -0.72 1.41 -10.34
C ILE A 84 0.43 2.38 -10.00
N SER A 85 1.37 2.58 -10.93
CA SER A 85 2.50 3.51 -10.74
C SER A 85 2.01 4.96 -10.61
N ASP A 86 1.04 5.37 -11.42
CA ASP A 86 0.42 6.70 -11.35
C ASP A 86 -0.30 6.88 -10.01
N ALA A 87 -1.03 5.86 -9.55
CA ALA A 87 -1.66 5.86 -8.24
C ALA A 87 -0.63 6.01 -7.10
N MET A 88 0.49 5.30 -7.15
CA MET A 88 1.55 5.43 -6.15
C MET A 88 2.25 6.79 -6.20
N SER A 89 2.37 7.40 -7.38
CA SER A 89 2.89 8.76 -7.54
C SER A 89 1.98 9.78 -6.86
N LEU A 90 0.66 9.62 -7.01
CA LEU A 90 -0.30 10.44 -6.29
C LEU A 90 -0.25 10.19 -4.77
N ALA A 91 -0.12 8.93 -4.33
CA ALA A 91 0.04 8.60 -2.92
C ALA A 91 1.28 9.28 -2.30
N ASN A 92 2.38 9.37 -3.05
CA ASN A 92 3.57 10.10 -2.63
C ASN A 92 3.31 11.61 -2.48
N LEU A 93 2.61 12.23 -3.44
CA LEU A 93 2.21 13.64 -3.31
C LEU A 93 1.30 13.87 -2.10
N VAL A 94 0.36 12.95 -1.86
CA VAL A 94 -0.50 12.99 -0.68
C VAL A 94 0.33 12.88 0.60
N ALA A 95 1.34 11.99 0.64
CA ALA A 95 2.23 11.85 1.78
C ALA A 95 3.02 13.14 2.07
N LEU A 96 3.51 13.80 1.02
CA LEU A 96 4.30 15.04 1.13
C LEU A 96 3.45 16.22 1.65
N HIS A 97 2.19 16.33 1.22
CA HIS A 97 1.36 17.49 1.55
C HIS A 97 0.43 17.28 2.75
N PHE A 98 -0.04 16.05 2.98
CA PHE A 98 -1.06 15.72 3.97
C PHE A 98 -0.63 14.62 4.95
N GLY A 99 0.60 14.12 4.81
CA GLY A 99 1.19 13.13 5.70
C GLY A 99 0.88 11.67 5.33
N LEU A 100 1.61 10.76 5.98
CA LEU A 100 1.55 9.32 5.68
C LEU A 100 0.17 8.71 5.97
N ALA A 101 -0.56 9.18 6.98
CA ALA A 101 -1.88 8.65 7.30
C ALA A 101 -2.89 8.85 6.14
N ALA A 102 -2.87 10.01 5.49
CA ALA A 102 -3.68 10.27 4.31
C ALA A 102 -3.25 9.38 3.15
N ALA A 103 -1.94 9.27 2.89
CA ALA A 103 -1.41 8.42 1.83
C ALA A 103 -1.79 6.93 2.02
N PHE A 104 -1.75 6.42 3.25
CA PHE A 104 -2.19 5.05 3.56
C PHE A 104 -3.69 4.86 3.32
N ASN A 105 -4.53 5.83 3.69
CA ASN A 105 -5.97 5.78 3.41
C ASN A 105 -6.25 5.77 1.90
N PHE A 106 -5.51 6.58 1.15
CA PHE A 106 -5.58 6.59 -0.31
C PHE A 106 -5.18 5.23 -0.90
N SER A 107 -3.98 4.73 -0.57
CA SER A 107 -3.47 3.46 -1.10
C SER A 107 -4.33 2.26 -0.70
N GLY A 108 -4.89 2.25 0.51
CA GLY A 108 -5.85 1.24 0.94
C GLY A 108 -7.13 1.26 0.09
N ALA A 109 -7.62 2.46 -0.25
CA ALA A 109 -8.77 2.61 -1.14
C ALA A 109 -8.45 2.18 -2.59
N VAL A 110 -7.23 2.40 -3.09
CA VAL A 110 -6.76 1.85 -4.38
C VAL A 110 -6.79 0.32 -4.37
N GLY A 111 -6.27 -0.30 -3.29
CA GLY A 111 -6.34 -1.74 -3.11
C GLY A 111 -7.78 -2.26 -3.05
N TYR A 112 -8.68 -1.53 -2.41
CA TYR A 112 -10.10 -1.88 -2.37
C TYR A 112 -10.77 -1.79 -3.75
N GLY A 113 -10.54 -0.70 -4.49
CA GLY A 113 -11.10 -0.50 -5.84
C GLY A 113 -10.64 -1.54 -6.84
N SER A 114 -9.38 -1.96 -6.74
CA SER A 114 -8.80 -3.00 -7.60
C SER A 114 -9.06 -4.43 -7.11
N GLY A 115 -9.35 -4.66 -5.84
CA GLY A 115 -9.53 -6.02 -5.29
C GLY A 115 -10.94 -6.59 -5.39
N LYS A 116 -11.96 -5.74 -5.55
CA LYS A 116 -13.37 -6.16 -5.58
C LYS A 116 -13.87 -6.43 -7.00
N PRO A 117 -14.83 -7.35 -7.21
CA PRO A 117 -15.55 -7.41 -8.47
C PRO A 117 -16.26 -6.07 -8.69
N PHE A 118 -15.95 -5.42 -9.80
CA PHE A 118 -16.53 -4.12 -10.17
C PHE A 118 -17.22 -4.25 -11.53
N ASP A 119 -18.28 -3.46 -11.71
CA ASP A 119 -19.00 -3.40 -12.98
C ASP A 119 -18.22 -2.55 -13.98
N LYS A 120 -17.83 -3.17 -15.10
CA LYS A 120 -17.11 -2.52 -16.18
C LYS A 120 -17.91 -1.44 -16.90
N ALA A 121 -19.23 -1.36 -16.68
CA ALA A 121 -20.05 -0.27 -17.21
C ALA A 121 -19.56 1.11 -16.72
N GLY A 122 -18.99 1.20 -15.51
CA GLY A 122 -18.46 2.45 -14.94
C GLY A 122 -17.07 2.85 -15.45
N CYS A 123 -16.42 2.04 -16.31
CA CYS A 123 -15.03 2.27 -16.69
C CYS A 123 -14.77 3.61 -17.38
N ALA A 124 -15.67 4.04 -18.26
CA ALA A 124 -15.49 5.29 -18.98
C ALA A 124 -15.44 6.49 -18.03
N GLU A 125 -16.30 6.47 -17.01
CA GLU A 125 -16.36 7.52 -16.00
C GLU A 125 -15.15 7.47 -15.07
N ALA A 126 -14.78 6.28 -14.58
CA ALA A 126 -13.61 6.10 -13.74
C ALA A 126 -12.32 6.52 -14.45
N SER A 127 -12.12 6.12 -15.70
CA SER A 127 -10.96 6.51 -16.51
C SER A 127 -10.94 8.01 -16.81
N SER A 128 -12.09 8.62 -17.10
CA SER A 128 -12.18 10.07 -17.32
C SER A 128 -11.83 10.85 -16.06
N GLY A 129 -12.41 10.48 -14.92
CA GLY A 129 -12.12 11.10 -13.63
C GLY A 129 -10.67 10.93 -13.22
N TRP A 130 -10.10 9.75 -13.42
CA TRP A 130 -8.69 9.49 -13.14
C TRP A 130 -7.76 10.29 -14.04
N ASN A 131 -8.03 10.38 -15.35
CA ASN A 131 -7.24 11.21 -16.25
C ASN A 131 -7.28 12.69 -15.84
N ASN A 132 -8.39 13.20 -15.32
CA ASN A 132 -8.44 14.56 -14.78
C ASN A 132 -7.52 14.75 -13.57
N ILE A 133 -7.46 13.75 -12.67
CA ILE A 133 -6.54 13.74 -11.52
C ILE A 133 -5.10 13.71 -12.00
N LYS A 134 -4.78 12.85 -12.98
CA LYS A 134 -3.42 12.75 -13.56
C LYS A 134 -2.96 14.06 -14.18
N GLN A 135 -3.82 14.72 -14.96
CA GLN A 135 -3.52 16.02 -15.55
C GLN A 135 -3.27 17.09 -14.50
N LYS A 136 -4.07 17.08 -13.43
CA LYS A 136 -4.01 18.11 -12.38
C LYS A 136 -2.85 17.95 -11.42
N TYR A 137 -2.48 16.72 -11.08
CA TYR A 137 -1.54 16.45 -9.98
C TYR A 137 -0.27 15.73 -10.44
N LEU A 138 -0.30 15.00 -11.55
CA LEU A 138 0.84 14.24 -12.06
C LEU A 138 1.43 14.86 -13.35
N ASN A 139 0.82 15.90 -13.91
CA ASN A 139 1.17 16.50 -15.20
C ASN A 139 1.19 15.46 -16.35
N GLN A 140 0.25 14.51 -16.31
CA GLN A 140 0.10 13.43 -17.28
C GLN A 140 -1.25 13.44 -17.96
#